data_AF-A0ABD4DJP9-F1
#
_entry.id   AF-A0ABD4DJP9-F1
#
_cell.length_a   1.000
_cell.length_b   1.000
_cell.length_c   1.000
_cell.angle_alpha   90.00
_cell.angle_beta   90.00
_cell.angle_gamma   90.00
#
_symmetry.space_group_name_H-M   'P 1'
#
loop_
_entity.id
_entity.type
_entity.pdbx_description
1 polymer ?
#
loop_
_entity_poly.entity_id
_entity_poly.type
_entity_poly.pdbx_seq_one_letter_code
_entity_poly.pdbx_strand_id
1 'polypeptide(L)'
;MIEKLLVKSVITGCILLSVLSCRSSGDAINTGETSVRINLLGSGFIQEGTLGPQAAANNLKINNTKEQQQVLALNEDYKLVAVLSPDNSQSFDASQASLKAATPPLKESNNLGYGIKYKVVVYDGNGLYITEKDYVSGEERNASPITGLNGGYTYTFVVYSIGSKLVLPSVTYPDQTNKTLDSASVEEIPGSSDLMYFSKTMEITGNNTNYLDVVFSHQFSQINVYLDATPTQWYNITNLQGVSISPHHNKAKMLMNNGSIVPEQQAADGGVVNFPVLNSKSVKADPVYINTNKVANGVFTIQTILMTHQNDTPVSLQNITLNDLNITPGVRYNLKISLQPNDKYLSYRGYQAVRLSGMIWMRHNLGADLMADPDIPAQQINGDYYQFGKKTAAANVTTPANSISKWDISSAPNDAWNSGSFLVAVKTANDPCPDGWRLPTNREINALDKGTNKSTAGTVQNSATNYSAAKVLTSVFDPSIKMTIPFSGYRSASDGTLLSRGERGGFWSATPNFGNTTQAVQWALYEMHPVNNNYPWATKSEAVSVRCIATFPLDR
;
A
#
# COMPACT_ATOMS: atom_id res chain seq x y z
N MET A 1 45.26 56.29 89.45
CA MET A 1 44.63 57.24 88.51
C MET A 1 43.30 56.61 88.10
N ILE A 2 42.19 56.84 88.81
CA ILE A 2 41.36 58.06 88.80
C ILE A 2 41.01 58.37 87.34
N GLU A 3 39.79 58.14 86.85
CA GLU A 3 38.61 59.02 87.08
C GLU A 3 37.29 58.32 86.64
N LYS A 4 36.30 58.15 87.55
CA LYS A 4 34.97 58.84 87.68
C LYS A 4 33.79 58.32 86.81
N LEU A 5 32.73 57.77 87.43
CA LEU A 5 31.35 58.31 87.68
C LEU A 5 30.50 58.53 86.39
N LEU A 6 29.19 58.31 86.24
CA LEU A 6 27.96 58.08 87.04
C LEU A 6 26.87 57.67 85.99
N VAL A 7 26.08 56.60 86.17
CA VAL A 7 24.67 56.54 86.65
C VAL A 7 23.53 56.95 85.68
N LYS A 8 22.45 56.14 85.77
CA LYS A 8 21.06 56.23 85.27
C LYS A 8 20.83 55.84 83.80
N SER A 9 19.73 55.22 83.38
CA SER A 9 18.62 54.39 83.92
C SER A 9 17.58 54.38 82.79
N VAL A 10 16.78 53.31 82.71
CA VAL A 10 15.39 53.27 82.17
C VAL A 10 15.12 52.60 80.80
N ILE A 11 14.65 51.35 80.92
CA ILE A 11 13.43 50.70 80.36
C ILE A 11 13.17 50.67 78.83
N THR A 12 12.88 49.43 78.39
CA THR A 12 11.83 48.95 77.44
C THR A 12 12.29 48.58 76.04
N GLY A 13 11.99 47.33 75.64
CA GLY A 13 11.92 46.96 74.23
C GLY A 13 12.01 45.46 73.98
N CYS A 14 10.88 44.86 73.60
CA CYS A 14 10.69 43.48 73.14
C CYS A 14 11.77 42.97 72.17
N ILE A 15 11.93 41.63 72.08
CA ILE A 15 11.86 40.78 70.86
C ILE A 15 12.63 39.45 71.03
N LEU A 16 11.88 38.35 70.88
CA LEU A 16 12.20 37.02 70.31
C LEU A 16 13.60 36.37 70.50
N LEU A 17 13.59 35.17 71.11
CA LEU A 17 14.39 33.98 70.75
C LEU A 17 13.72 32.74 71.39
N SER A 18 12.94 31.99 70.61
CA SER A 18 13.24 30.62 70.16
C SER A 18 13.72 29.63 71.23
N VAL A 19 12.85 28.68 71.59
CA VAL A 19 13.28 27.30 71.81
C VAL A 19 12.31 26.33 71.16
N LEU A 20 12.90 25.62 70.20
CA LEU A 20 12.45 24.46 69.46
C LEU A 20 11.64 23.48 70.31
N SER A 21 10.46 23.09 69.79
CA SER A 21 9.86 21.80 70.11
C SER A 21 9.94 20.94 68.86
N CYS A 22 10.75 19.89 68.94
CA CYS A 22 10.73 18.78 68.00
C CYS A 22 9.38 18.05 68.12
N ARG A 23 8.58 18.09 67.06
CA ARG A 23 7.73 16.96 66.69
C ARG A 23 8.04 16.63 65.24
N SER A 24 8.79 15.56 65.02
CA SER A 24 8.70 14.86 63.74
C SER A 24 7.28 14.33 63.65
N SER A 25 6.49 14.88 62.74
CA SER A 25 5.35 14.16 62.17
C SER A 25 5.94 12.91 61.52
N GLY A 26 5.85 11.77 62.21
CA GLY A 26 5.99 10.49 61.53
C GLY A 26 4.88 10.43 60.50
N ASP A 27 5.24 10.39 59.22
CA ASP A 27 4.28 10.16 58.15
C ASP A 27 3.54 8.87 58.49
N ALA A 28 2.23 8.98 58.66
CA ALA A 28 1.38 7.82 58.86
C ALA A 28 1.46 6.98 57.57
N ILE A 29 2.11 5.81 57.64
CA ILE A 29 2.03 4.80 56.59
C ILE A 29 0.55 4.39 56.53
N ASN A 30 -0.16 4.87 55.51
CA ASN A 30 -1.56 4.53 55.26
C ASN A 30 -1.63 3.06 54.83
N THR A 31 -1.75 2.15 55.80
CA THR A 31 -1.74 0.69 55.63
C THR A 31 -3.12 0.06 55.47
N GLY A 32 -4.18 0.87 55.40
CA GLY A 32 -5.56 0.39 55.29
C GLY A 32 -5.84 -0.40 53.99
N GLU A 33 -6.87 -1.26 54.04
CA GLU A 33 -7.42 -1.91 52.85
C GLU A 33 -7.77 -0.87 51.78
N THR A 34 -7.47 -1.18 50.53
CA THR A 34 -7.69 -0.27 49.41
C THR A 34 -8.05 -1.03 48.13
N SER A 35 -8.32 -0.26 47.08
CA SER A 35 -8.78 -0.79 45.81
C SER A 35 -8.06 -0.15 44.62
N VAL A 36 -7.93 -0.92 43.54
CA VAL A 36 -7.33 -0.50 42.27
C VAL A 36 -8.39 -0.50 41.18
N ARG A 37 -8.53 0.62 40.48
CA ARG A 37 -9.36 0.74 39.27
C ARG A 37 -8.48 0.66 38.03
N ILE A 38 -9.03 0.08 36.96
CA ILE A 38 -8.33 -0.04 35.69
C ILE A 38 -8.66 1.16 34.81
N ASN A 39 -7.64 1.68 34.16
CA ASN A 39 -7.76 2.67 33.10
C ASN A 39 -7.08 2.12 31.85
N LEU A 40 -7.87 1.63 30.89
CA LEU A 40 -7.34 1.10 29.63
C LEU A 40 -7.02 2.26 28.69
N LEU A 41 -5.73 2.55 28.53
CA LEU A 41 -5.25 3.67 27.73
C LEU A 41 -5.11 3.32 26.23
N GLY A 42 -4.93 2.05 25.90
CA GLY A 42 -4.84 1.58 24.51
C GLY A 42 -3.95 0.37 24.32
N SER A 43 -3.53 0.14 23.07
CA SER A 43 -2.58 -0.90 22.68
C SER A 43 -1.63 -0.40 21.58
N GLY A 44 -0.45 -1.02 21.44
CA GLY A 44 0.53 -0.65 20.44
C GLY A 44 1.37 -1.83 19.94
N PHE A 45 1.68 -1.81 18.64
CA PHE A 45 2.65 -2.71 18.02
C PHE A 45 4.06 -2.16 18.22
N ILE A 46 5.05 -3.06 18.21
CA ILE A 46 6.47 -2.71 18.24
C ILE A 46 6.82 -1.95 16.97
N GLN A 47 7.48 -0.81 17.13
CA GLN A 47 8.05 -0.06 16.01
C GLN A 47 9.44 -0.57 15.67
N GLU A 48 9.61 -1.03 14.43
CA GLU A 48 10.92 -1.33 13.90
C GLU A 48 11.62 -0.05 13.41
N GLY A 49 12.67 0.39 14.12
CA GLY A 49 13.49 1.55 13.73
C GLY A 49 13.81 2.56 14.84
N THR A 50 13.45 2.28 16.09
CA THR A 50 13.81 3.13 17.22
C THR A 50 15.16 2.73 17.80
N LEU A 51 16.08 3.67 17.67
CA LEU A 51 17.40 3.67 18.28
C LEU A 51 17.26 3.34 19.77
N GLY A 52 18.16 2.50 20.27
CA GLY A 52 18.41 2.35 21.70
C GLY A 52 18.76 3.69 22.35
N PRO A 53 18.93 3.72 23.69
CA PRO A 53 18.98 4.96 24.45
C PRO A 53 20.19 5.80 24.06
N GLN A 54 20.01 6.83 23.24
CA GLN A 54 20.96 7.91 23.08
C GLN A 54 20.27 9.26 23.12
N ALA A 55 20.99 10.17 23.78
CA ALA A 55 20.56 11.47 24.26
C ALA A 55 20.08 12.42 23.15
N ALA A 56 19.32 13.42 23.59
CA ALA A 56 18.81 14.53 22.80
C ALA A 56 19.82 15.10 21.78
N ALA A 57 19.45 15.13 20.51
CA ALA A 57 19.85 16.16 19.56
C ALA A 57 18.96 16.12 18.30
N ASN A 58 18.29 17.25 18.08
CA ASN A 58 17.72 17.84 16.86
C ASN A 58 17.78 17.06 15.52
N ASN A 59 16.61 17.07 14.85
CA ASN A 59 16.42 17.03 13.39
C ASN A 59 17.13 15.91 12.62
N LEU A 60 16.51 14.72 12.58
CA LEU A 60 16.84 13.71 11.58
C LEU A 60 15.58 13.27 10.84
N LYS A 61 15.63 13.44 9.51
CA LYS A 61 14.66 12.89 8.56
C LYS A 61 14.51 11.39 8.80
N ILE A 62 13.26 10.93 8.92
CA ILE A 62 12.93 9.50 9.00
C ILE A 62 13.25 8.87 7.65
N ASN A 63 14.38 8.17 7.56
CA ASN A 63 14.72 7.35 6.40
C ASN A 63 14.05 5.97 6.58
N ASN A 64 12.92 5.74 5.91
CA ASN A 64 12.26 4.43 5.80
C ASN A 64 13.14 3.45 4.99
N THR A 65 14.08 2.78 5.64
CA THR A 65 15.08 1.89 5.00
C THR A 65 14.81 0.39 5.20
N LYS A 66 13.59 0.01 5.59
CA LYS A 66 13.23 -1.38 5.94
C LYS A 66 12.19 -2.03 5.03
N GLU A 67 11.86 -1.42 3.89
CA GLU A 67 10.98 -2.06 2.92
C GLU A 67 11.72 -3.23 2.26
N GLN A 68 11.11 -4.41 2.26
CA GLN A 68 11.58 -5.54 1.46
C GLN A 68 10.80 -5.56 0.16
N GLN A 69 11.50 -5.34 -0.94
CA GLN A 69 10.92 -5.42 -2.27
C GLN A 69 11.39 -6.68 -2.99
N GLN A 70 10.45 -7.38 -3.62
CA GLN A 70 10.74 -8.50 -4.51
C GLN A 70 10.01 -8.33 -5.83
N VAL A 71 10.66 -8.72 -6.92
CA VAL A 71 10.08 -8.76 -8.26
C VAL A 71 10.13 -10.20 -8.75
N LEU A 72 8.97 -10.79 -8.99
CA LEU A 72 8.83 -12.15 -9.50
C LEU A 72 8.25 -12.11 -10.91
N ALA A 73 8.97 -12.62 -11.89
CA ALA A 73 8.40 -12.89 -13.21
C ALA A 73 7.40 -14.04 -13.09
N LEU A 74 6.15 -13.81 -13.48
CA LEU A 74 5.12 -14.85 -13.44
C LEU A 74 5.08 -15.62 -14.75
N ASN A 75 5.13 -14.88 -15.86
CA ASN A 75 5.14 -15.39 -17.22
C ASN A 75 5.70 -14.30 -18.14
N GLU A 76 5.51 -14.48 -19.45
CA GLU A 76 5.94 -13.53 -20.47
C GLU A 76 5.22 -12.18 -20.44
N ASP A 77 4.08 -12.08 -19.76
CA ASP A 77 3.13 -10.96 -19.82
C ASP A 77 3.04 -10.17 -18.53
N TYR A 78 3.31 -10.79 -17.40
CA TYR A 78 3.15 -10.21 -16.07
C TYR A 78 4.30 -10.51 -15.13
N LYS A 79 4.53 -9.56 -14.24
CA LYS A 79 5.40 -9.68 -13.07
C LYS A 79 4.63 -9.29 -11.82
N LEU A 80 4.98 -9.88 -10.68
CA LEU A 80 4.57 -9.40 -9.37
C LEU A 80 5.66 -8.53 -8.79
N VAL A 81 5.25 -7.40 -8.23
CA VAL A 81 6.10 -6.56 -7.37
C VAL A 81 5.49 -6.61 -5.97
N ALA A 82 6.19 -7.26 -5.05
CA ALA A 82 5.79 -7.37 -3.65
C ALA A 82 6.62 -6.43 -2.80
N VAL A 83 5.98 -5.69 -1.90
CA VAL A 83 6.62 -4.80 -0.92
C VAL A 83 6.08 -5.14 0.46
N LEU A 84 6.94 -5.67 1.34
CA LEU A 84 6.66 -5.79 2.76
C LEU A 84 7.26 -4.58 3.47
N SER A 85 6.44 -3.84 4.20
CA SER A 85 6.91 -2.70 5.00
C SER A 85 6.27 -2.67 6.39
N PRO A 86 7.02 -2.31 7.45
CA PRO A 86 6.42 -2.00 8.75
C PRO A 86 5.41 -0.86 8.62
N ASP A 87 4.25 -1.00 9.26
CA ASP A 87 3.25 0.06 9.30
C ASP A 87 3.57 1.06 10.42
N ASN A 88 4.36 2.07 10.09
CA ASN A 88 4.76 3.13 11.03
C ASN A 88 3.81 4.34 11.02
N SER A 89 2.66 4.28 10.34
CA SER A 89 1.81 5.47 10.12
C SER A 89 1.27 6.06 11.44
N GLN A 90 1.48 7.38 11.62
CA GLN A 90 1.04 8.34 12.67
C GLN A 90 2.12 9.02 13.55
N SER A 91 1.97 10.32 13.73
CA SER A 91 2.85 11.23 14.48
C SER A 91 2.34 11.40 15.91
N PHE A 92 3.23 11.49 16.89
CA PHE A 92 2.88 11.96 18.23
C PHE A 92 2.51 13.44 18.16
N ASP A 93 1.27 13.80 18.52
CA ASP A 93 1.06 15.07 19.22
C ASP A 93 1.51 14.85 20.67
N ALA A 94 2.77 15.20 20.92
CA ALA A 94 3.37 15.14 22.24
C ALA A 94 2.77 16.23 23.13
N SER A 95 1.65 15.94 23.78
CA SER A 95 1.33 16.55 25.06
C SER A 95 1.03 15.42 26.06
N GLN A 96 1.72 15.46 27.20
CA GLN A 96 1.78 14.45 28.26
C GLN A 96 2.91 13.42 28.14
N ALA A 97 4.14 13.95 28.18
CA ALA A 97 5.33 13.18 28.52
C ALA A 97 5.42 13.01 30.04
N SER A 98 5.18 11.80 30.53
CA SER A 98 5.95 11.24 31.63
C SER A 98 5.82 9.73 31.58
N LEU A 99 6.90 9.04 31.20
CA LEU A 99 7.45 7.86 31.86
C LEU A 99 8.57 7.29 30.99
N LYS A 100 9.79 7.34 31.53
CA LYS A 100 10.95 6.57 31.06
C LYS A 100 10.75 5.12 31.46
N ALA A 101 10.71 4.20 30.49
CA ALA A 101 11.04 2.79 30.67
C ALA A 101 11.56 2.22 29.35
N ALA A 102 12.51 1.28 29.43
CA ALA A 102 13.39 0.81 28.36
C ALA A 102 12.75 -0.12 27.30
N THR A 103 11.55 0.20 26.84
CA THR A 103 10.88 -0.48 25.72
C THR A 103 10.93 0.38 24.46
N PRO A 104 10.98 -0.21 23.25
CA PRO A 104 10.73 0.52 22.00
C PRO A 104 9.43 1.34 22.14
N PRO A 105 9.35 2.57 21.60
CA PRO A 105 8.13 3.37 21.73
C PRO A 105 6.98 2.68 20.99
N LEU A 106 5.97 2.30 21.77
CA LEU A 106 4.68 1.83 21.29
C LEU A 106 3.89 3.04 20.76
N LYS A 107 3.11 2.87 19.68
CA LYS A 107 2.22 3.93 19.18
C LYS A 107 0.89 3.38 18.67
N GLU A 108 -0.21 3.79 19.32
CA GLU A 108 -1.35 4.56 18.81
C GLU A 108 -2.40 4.70 19.93
N SER A 109 -3.16 5.80 19.95
CA SER A 109 -4.37 5.95 20.78
C SER A 109 -5.60 5.64 19.92
N ASN A 110 -5.96 4.35 19.86
CA ASN A 110 -7.28 3.89 19.44
C ASN A 110 -7.65 2.73 20.36
N ASN A 111 -8.82 2.85 21.00
CA ASN A 111 -9.30 1.92 22.01
C ASN A 111 -9.30 0.47 21.47
N LEU A 112 -9.00 -0.53 22.30
CA LEU A 112 -8.86 -1.98 21.98
C LEU A 112 -10.04 -2.61 21.21
N GLY A 113 -11.09 -1.82 20.93
CA GLY A 113 -12.40 -2.23 20.50
C GLY A 113 -13.30 -2.47 21.72
N TYR A 114 -14.57 -2.08 21.62
CA TYR A 114 -15.55 -2.35 22.67
C TYR A 114 -15.84 -3.86 22.77
N GLY A 115 -15.91 -4.38 24.00
CA GLY A 115 -16.32 -5.75 24.28
C GLY A 115 -15.20 -6.78 24.33
N ILE A 116 -13.93 -6.39 24.16
CA ILE A 116 -12.79 -7.30 24.22
C ILE A 116 -12.48 -7.66 25.68
N LYS A 117 -12.35 -8.96 25.97
CA LYS A 117 -12.06 -9.45 27.32
C LYS A 117 -10.55 -9.42 27.60
N TYR A 118 -10.20 -9.08 28.84
CA TYR A 118 -8.83 -9.16 29.34
C TYR A 118 -8.82 -9.49 30.84
N LYS A 119 -7.72 -10.06 31.33
CA LYS A 119 -7.58 -10.45 32.74
C LYS A 119 -6.45 -9.66 33.37
N VAL A 120 -6.66 -9.20 34.59
CA VAL A 120 -5.65 -8.62 35.48
C VAL A 120 -5.36 -9.63 36.58
N VAL A 121 -4.09 -9.98 36.76
CA VAL A 121 -3.60 -10.91 37.78
C VAL A 121 -2.63 -10.15 38.67
N VAL A 122 -2.79 -10.28 39.99
CA VAL A 122 -2.05 -9.50 40.96
C VAL A 122 -1.18 -10.41 41.80
N TYR A 123 0.10 -10.05 41.91
CA TYR A 123 1.09 -10.72 42.73
C TYR A 123 1.65 -9.74 43.76
N ASP A 124 2.06 -10.23 44.93
CA ASP A 124 2.74 -9.41 45.93
C ASP A 124 4.20 -9.08 45.52
N GLY A 125 4.90 -8.35 46.39
CA GLY A 125 6.30 -7.98 46.18
C GLY A 125 7.28 -9.15 46.10
N ASN A 126 6.88 -10.36 46.54
CA ASN A 126 7.66 -11.60 46.42
C ASN A 126 7.22 -12.47 45.24
N GLY A 127 6.25 -12.01 44.43
CA GLY A 127 5.71 -12.76 43.30
C GLY A 127 4.69 -13.83 43.66
N LEU A 128 4.14 -13.84 44.89
CA LEU A 128 3.06 -14.74 45.27
C LEU A 128 1.71 -14.22 44.76
N TYR A 129 0.87 -15.11 44.24
CA TYR A 129 -0.46 -14.78 43.75
C TYR A 129 -1.34 -14.24 44.90
N ILE A 130 -2.03 -13.13 44.62
CA ILE A 130 -2.99 -12.50 45.54
C ILE A 130 -4.42 -12.65 45.03
N THR A 131 -4.69 -12.15 43.82
CA THR A 131 -6.04 -12.14 43.25
C THR A 131 -5.99 -11.97 41.73
N GLU A 132 -7.10 -12.22 41.07
CA GLU A 132 -7.28 -11.93 39.64
C GLU A 132 -8.70 -11.43 39.35
N LYS A 133 -8.85 -10.74 38.22
CA LYS A 133 -10.13 -10.22 37.78
C LYS A 133 -10.20 -10.06 36.28
N ASP A 134 -11.35 -10.43 35.72
CA ASP A 134 -11.67 -10.24 34.31
C ASP A 134 -12.36 -8.91 34.08
N TYR A 135 -12.03 -8.29 32.96
CA TYR A 135 -12.54 -7.00 32.51
C TYR A 135 -12.96 -7.09 31.04
N VAL A 136 -13.77 -6.11 30.65
CA VAL A 136 -14.26 -5.93 29.28
C VAL A 136 -13.91 -4.51 28.84
N SER A 137 -13.20 -4.40 27.73
CA SER A 137 -12.82 -3.13 27.11
C SER A 137 -14.06 -2.28 26.82
N GLY A 138 -14.05 -1.04 27.33
CA GLY A 138 -15.16 -0.08 27.22
C GLY A 138 -16.12 -0.10 28.42
N GLU A 139 -15.96 -1.06 29.34
CA GLU A 139 -16.80 -1.21 30.54
C GLU A 139 -16.02 -1.00 31.86
N GLU A 140 -14.76 -0.55 31.78
CA GLU A 140 -13.85 -0.36 32.94
C GLU A 140 -14.46 0.50 34.05
N ARG A 141 -15.15 1.57 33.67
CA ARG A 141 -15.75 2.51 34.62
C ARG A 141 -16.87 1.88 35.46
N ASN A 142 -17.54 0.87 34.91
CA ASN A 142 -18.65 0.16 35.56
C ASN A 142 -18.19 -1.13 36.24
N ALA A 143 -17.01 -1.64 35.90
CA ALA A 143 -16.42 -2.80 36.54
C ALA A 143 -16.05 -2.48 38.00
N SER A 144 -16.32 -3.40 38.92
CA SER A 144 -15.90 -3.20 40.31
C SER A 144 -14.36 -3.15 40.38
N PRO A 145 -13.78 -2.41 41.33
CA PRO A 145 -12.33 -2.36 41.47
C PRO A 145 -11.75 -3.72 41.91
N ILE A 146 -10.43 -3.86 41.82
CA ILE A 146 -9.68 -4.95 42.46
C ILE A 146 -9.56 -4.61 43.95
N THR A 147 -9.87 -5.57 44.82
CA THR A 147 -9.88 -5.43 46.28
C THR A 147 -9.01 -6.52 46.92
N GLY A 148 -8.79 -6.46 48.24
CA GLY A 148 -7.90 -7.39 48.96
C GLY A 148 -6.43 -6.98 48.89
N LEU A 149 -6.17 -5.69 48.66
CA LEU A 149 -4.83 -5.10 48.62
C LEU A 149 -4.68 -4.13 49.79
N ASN A 150 -3.49 -4.13 50.41
CA ASN A 150 -3.17 -3.23 51.52
C ASN A 150 -2.25 -2.10 51.06
N GLY A 151 -2.50 -0.91 51.62
CA GLY A 151 -1.64 0.26 51.42
C GLY A 151 -0.23 0.08 51.98
N GLY A 152 0.75 0.73 51.37
CA GLY A 152 2.17 0.66 51.75
C GLY A 152 2.89 -0.61 51.27
N TYR A 153 2.23 -1.46 50.47
CA TYR A 153 2.83 -2.63 49.85
C TYR A 153 2.98 -2.45 48.34
N THR A 154 4.01 -3.08 47.79
CA THR A 154 4.26 -3.15 46.35
C THR A 154 3.63 -4.42 45.77
N TYR A 155 2.96 -4.27 44.63
CA TYR A 155 2.35 -5.38 43.89
C TYR A 155 2.76 -5.32 42.42
N THR A 156 2.79 -6.49 41.79
CA THR A 156 2.96 -6.63 40.35
C THR A 156 1.64 -7.01 39.71
N PHE A 157 1.17 -6.17 38.80
CA PHE A 157 -0.03 -6.38 38.01
C PHE A 157 0.38 -6.90 36.63
N VAL A 158 -0.10 -8.08 36.27
CA VAL A 158 0.07 -8.66 34.93
C VAL A 158 -1.28 -8.66 34.25
N VAL A 159 -1.33 -8.12 33.03
CA VAL A 159 -2.56 -7.96 32.27
C VAL A 159 -2.38 -8.57 30.89
N TYR A 160 -3.34 -9.38 30.46
CA TYR A 160 -3.31 -9.96 29.11
C TYR A 160 -4.69 -10.03 28.46
N SER A 161 -4.69 -10.04 27.14
CA SER A 161 -5.85 -10.27 26.29
C SER A 161 -5.45 -11.12 25.08
N ILE A 162 -6.42 -11.80 24.48
CA ILE A 162 -6.25 -12.48 23.18
C ILE A 162 -7.09 -11.82 22.07
N GLY A 163 -7.59 -10.60 22.32
CA GLY A 163 -8.43 -9.86 21.36
C GLY A 163 -9.80 -10.49 21.12
N SER A 164 -10.30 -11.32 22.05
CA SER A 164 -11.58 -12.01 21.91
C SER A 164 -12.67 -11.37 22.76
N LYS A 165 -13.90 -11.36 22.22
CA LYS A 165 -15.12 -10.97 22.95
C LYS A 165 -15.73 -12.12 23.74
N LEU A 166 -15.33 -13.36 23.44
CA LEU A 166 -16.00 -14.56 23.91
C LEU A 166 -15.15 -15.31 24.92
N VAL A 167 -13.93 -15.65 24.52
CA VAL A 167 -13.03 -16.56 25.24
C VAL A 167 -11.85 -15.79 25.80
N LEU A 168 -11.47 -16.09 27.03
CA LEU A 168 -10.25 -15.61 27.65
C LEU A 168 -9.64 -16.79 28.42
N PRO A 169 -8.49 -17.35 27.97
CA PRO A 169 -7.87 -18.49 28.65
C PRO A 169 -7.50 -18.14 30.08
N SER A 170 -7.60 -19.09 31.01
CA SER A 170 -7.19 -18.90 32.42
C SER A 170 -5.67 -19.00 32.60
N VAL A 171 -5.17 -18.44 33.69
CA VAL A 171 -3.78 -18.64 34.12
C VAL A 171 -3.60 -20.05 34.64
N THR A 172 -2.53 -20.70 34.23
CA THR A 172 -2.10 -22.02 34.66
C THR A 172 -0.94 -21.90 35.64
N TYR A 173 -1.00 -22.69 36.71
CA TYR A 173 0.06 -22.83 37.69
C TYR A 173 0.42 -24.32 37.79
N PRO A 174 1.70 -24.70 37.59
CA PRO A 174 2.13 -26.09 37.75
C PRO A 174 1.87 -26.63 39.16
N ASP A 175 2.05 -25.78 40.19
CA ASP A 175 1.71 -26.07 41.58
C ASP A 175 0.52 -25.22 42.02
N GLN A 176 -0.63 -25.86 42.23
CA GLN A 176 -1.85 -25.18 42.66
C GLN A 176 -1.82 -24.72 44.12
N THR A 177 -0.91 -25.28 44.92
CA THR A 177 -0.72 -24.92 46.34
C THR A 177 0.30 -23.78 46.51
N ASN A 178 1.16 -23.56 45.52
CA ASN A 178 2.16 -22.50 45.50
C ASN A 178 2.14 -21.71 44.18
N LYS A 179 1.17 -20.80 44.07
CA LYS A 179 0.96 -19.98 42.87
C LYS A 179 1.91 -18.79 42.87
N THR A 180 2.87 -18.79 41.97
CA THR A 180 3.90 -17.75 41.83
C THR A 180 3.93 -17.16 40.42
N LEU A 181 4.33 -15.90 40.30
CA LEU A 181 4.50 -15.19 39.03
C LEU A 181 5.48 -15.91 38.09
N ASP A 182 6.59 -16.42 38.64
CA ASP A 182 7.65 -17.08 37.86
C ASP A 182 7.20 -18.41 37.23
N SER A 183 6.24 -19.10 37.85
CA SER A 183 5.72 -20.37 37.35
C SER A 183 4.44 -20.22 36.52
N ALA A 184 3.84 -19.03 36.50
CA ALA A 184 2.55 -18.77 35.89
C ALA A 184 2.63 -18.67 34.37
N SER A 185 1.68 -19.30 33.69
CA SER A 185 1.56 -19.26 32.23
C SER A 185 0.11 -19.08 31.77
N VAL A 186 -0.07 -18.61 30.55
CA VAL A 186 -1.33 -18.73 29.81
C VAL A 186 -1.05 -19.66 28.63
N GLU A 187 -1.78 -20.76 28.54
CA GLU A 187 -1.52 -21.86 27.61
C GLU A 187 -2.65 -22.00 26.59
N GLU A 188 -2.42 -22.81 25.55
CA GLU A 188 -3.41 -23.11 24.51
C GLU A 188 -3.94 -21.89 23.74
N ILE A 189 -3.18 -20.78 23.74
CA ILE A 189 -3.54 -19.53 23.07
C ILE A 189 -3.59 -19.78 21.56
N PRO A 190 -4.70 -19.48 20.86
CA PRO A 190 -4.76 -19.65 19.41
C PRO A 190 -3.73 -18.78 18.70
N GLY A 191 -2.97 -19.37 17.77
CA GLY A 191 -1.92 -18.67 17.01
C GLY A 191 -2.42 -17.53 16.12
N SER A 192 -3.71 -17.53 15.78
CA SER A 192 -4.39 -16.50 15.00
C SER A 192 -5.07 -15.42 15.87
N SER A 193 -4.87 -15.45 17.19
CA SER A 193 -5.46 -14.47 18.12
C SER A 193 -4.62 -13.20 18.21
N ASP A 194 -5.21 -12.13 18.75
CA ASP A 194 -4.48 -10.89 19.01
C ASP A 194 -3.92 -10.90 20.44
N LEU A 195 -2.88 -11.70 20.66
CA LEU A 195 -2.27 -11.82 21.98
C LEU A 195 -1.57 -10.52 22.37
N MET A 196 -1.95 -10.00 23.54
CA MET A 196 -1.48 -8.74 24.09
C MET A 196 -1.08 -8.91 25.54
N TYR A 197 -0.03 -8.19 25.95
CA TYR A 197 0.55 -8.26 27.29
C TYR A 197 0.88 -6.87 27.83
N PHE A 198 0.71 -6.69 29.13
CA PHE A 198 1.17 -5.54 29.91
C PHE A 198 1.54 -5.99 31.32
N SER A 199 2.57 -5.37 31.89
CA SER A 199 2.90 -5.56 33.30
C SER A 199 3.37 -4.26 33.93
N LYS A 200 3.00 -4.05 35.20
CA LYS A 200 3.44 -2.92 36.00
C LYS A 200 3.57 -3.32 37.46
N THR A 201 4.73 -3.03 38.03
CA THR A 201 4.94 -3.07 39.48
C THR A 201 4.73 -1.68 40.04
N MET A 202 3.90 -1.56 41.07
CA MET A 202 3.64 -0.27 41.74
C MET A 202 3.33 -0.44 43.22
N GLU A 203 3.68 0.58 44.00
CA GLU A 203 3.23 0.70 45.38
C GLU A 203 1.79 1.16 45.43
N ILE A 204 1.02 0.56 46.33
CA ILE A 204 -0.39 0.86 46.53
C ILE A 204 -0.53 1.81 47.72
N THR A 205 -1.20 2.94 47.50
CA THR A 205 -1.47 3.91 48.58
C THR A 205 -2.75 3.53 49.31
N GLY A 206 -2.68 3.35 50.63
CA GLY A 206 -3.86 3.05 51.44
C GLY A 206 -4.81 4.24 51.54
N ASN A 207 -6.08 3.96 51.88
CA ASN A 207 -7.13 4.96 52.10
C ASN A 207 -7.44 5.88 50.89
N ASN A 208 -6.92 5.58 49.69
CA ASN A 208 -7.14 6.30 48.44
C ASN A 208 -7.46 5.32 47.31
N THR A 209 -8.20 5.77 46.28
CA THR A 209 -8.37 4.95 45.06
C THR A 209 -7.09 4.97 44.24
N ASN A 210 -6.56 3.79 43.92
CA ASN A 210 -5.39 3.64 43.06
C ASN A 210 -5.84 3.36 41.61
N TYR A 211 -5.03 3.74 40.63
CA TYR A 211 -5.31 3.54 39.21
C TYR A 211 -4.20 2.76 38.53
N LEU A 212 -4.58 1.71 37.79
CA LEU A 212 -3.70 0.98 36.90
C LEU A 212 -3.96 1.43 35.46
N ASP A 213 -3.08 2.27 34.96
CA ASP A 213 -3.06 2.67 33.54
C ASP A 213 -2.44 1.56 32.69
N VAL A 214 -3.26 0.91 31.86
CA VAL A 214 -2.88 -0.23 31.03
C VAL A 214 -2.65 0.23 29.59
N VAL A 215 -1.47 -0.08 29.05
CA VAL A 215 -1.15 0.04 27.62
C VAL A 215 -0.66 -1.30 27.12
N PHE A 216 -1.46 -1.98 26.32
CA PHE A 216 -1.11 -3.30 25.81
C PHE A 216 0.00 -3.24 24.76
N SER A 217 0.90 -4.22 24.80
CA SER A 217 1.83 -4.51 23.71
C SER A 217 1.37 -5.76 22.96
N HIS A 218 1.20 -5.67 21.64
CA HIS A 218 0.88 -6.82 20.80
C HIS A 218 2.08 -7.77 20.71
N GLN A 219 1.85 -9.07 20.90
CA GLN A 219 2.91 -10.09 20.97
C GLN A 219 3.09 -10.83 19.65
N PHE A 220 2.00 -11.08 18.90
CA PHE A 220 2.08 -11.64 17.55
C PHE A 220 2.21 -10.53 16.52
N SER A 221 2.89 -10.82 15.40
CA SER A 221 2.95 -9.89 14.29
C SER A 221 1.60 -9.85 13.59
N GLN A 222 1.17 -8.68 13.14
CA GLN A 222 0.00 -8.55 12.27
C GLN A 222 0.46 -8.22 10.86
N ILE A 223 -0.05 -8.92 9.85
CA ILE A 223 0.26 -8.64 8.45
C ILE A 223 -1.03 -8.34 7.69
N ASN A 224 -1.12 -7.12 7.17
CA ASN A 224 -2.19 -6.70 6.26
C ASN A 224 -1.75 -6.98 4.82
N VAL A 225 -2.44 -7.88 4.14
CA VAL A 225 -2.10 -8.27 2.76
C VAL A 225 -3.01 -7.56 1.76
N TYR A 226 -2.40 -6.99 0.72
CA TYR A 226 -3.08 -6.34 -0.40
C TYR A 226 -2.62 -6.98 -1.70
N LEU A 227 -3.56 -7.31 -2.58
CA LEU A 227 -3.28 -7.74 -3.94
C LEU A 227 -3.92 -6.76 -4.92
N ASP A 228 -3.10 -6.17 -5.79
CA ASP A 228 -3.50 -5.09 -6.70
C ASP A 228 -3.16 -5.41 -8.16
N ALA A 229 -4.18 -5.66 -8.97
CA ALA A 229 -4.14 -5.81 -10.42
C ALA A 229 -4.53 -4.53 -11.18
N THR A 230 -4.74 -3.40 -10.49
CA THR A 230 -5.01 -2.09 -11.13
C THR A 230 -4.00 -1.72 -12.22
N PRO A 231 -2.68 -1.97 -12.05
CA PRO A 231 -1.69 -1.67 -13.10
C PRO A 231 -1.96 -2.40 -14.42
N THR A 232 -2.62 -3.55 -14.39
CA THR A 232 -3.01 -4.26 -15.61
C THR A 232 -4.08 -3.53 -16.40
N GLN A 233 -4.83 -2.58 -15.80
CA GLN A 233 -5.97 -1.86 -16.38
C GLN A 233 -7.21 -2.72 -16.72
N TRP A 234 -7.06 -4.02 -16.93
CA TRP A 234 -8.09 -4.87 -17.52
C TRP A 234 -8.73 -5.84 -16.54
N TYR A 235 -7.95 -6.38 -15.61
CA TYR A 235 -8.34 -7.59 -14.88
C TYR A 235 -8.90 -7.30 -13.49
N ASN A 236 -10.02 -7.93 -13.17
CA ASN A 236 -10.49 -8.08 -11.80
C ASN A 236 -9.99 -9.41 -11.24
N ILE A 237 -9.60 -9.41 -9.97
CA ILE A 237 -9.25 -10.63 -9.22
C ILE A 237 -10.55 -11.29 -8.78
N THR A 238 -10.85 -12.46 -9.33
CA THR A 238 -12.13 -13.15 -9.11
C THR A 238 -12.04 -14.35 -8.21
N ASN A 239 -10.85 -14.96 -8.08
CA ASN A 239 -10.61 -16.08 -7.16
C ASN A 239 -9.18 -16.07 -6.64
N LEU A 240 -9.01 -16.45 -5.38
CA LEU A 240 -7.73 -16.69 -4.73
C LEU A 240 -7.81 -18.02 -3.96
N GLN A 241 -6.81 -18.87 -4.12
CA GLN A 241 -6.75 -20.17 -3.45
C GLN A 241 -5.37 -20.42 -2.84
N GLY A 242 -5.36 -21.10 -1.69
CA GLY A 242 -4.14 -21.52 -0.99
C GLY A 242 -3.23 -20.34 -0.65
N VAL A 243 -3.78 -19.29 -0.04
CA VAL A 243 -2.99 -18.12 0.39
C VAL A 243 -2.56 -18.28 1.85
N SER A 244 -1.26 -18.23 2.11
CA SER A 244 -0.73 -18.38 3.47
C SER A 244 0.62 -17.71 3.69
N ILE A 245 0.97 -17.54 4.96
CA ILE A 245 2.26 -17.03 5.44
C ILE A 245 2.86 -18.04 6.40
N SER A 246 4.12 -18.42 6.19
CA SER A 246 4.86 -19.34 7.05
C SER A 246 6.19 -18.74 7.50
N PRO A 247 6.76 -19.20 8.64
CA PRO A 247 6.17 -20.13 9.59
C PRO A 247 5.04 -19.51 10.43
N HIS A 248 4.13 -20.37 10.89
CA HIS A 248 3.05 -20.04 11.82
C HIS A 248 2.83 -21.24 12.75
N HIS A 249 2.47 -20.97 14.00
CA HIS A 249 2.17 -21.97 15.01
C HIS A 249 0.73 -21.82 15.47
N ASN A 250 -0.05 -22.90 15.44
CA ASN A 250 -1.46 -22.89 15.77
C ASN A 250 -1.73 -22.58 17.24
N LYS A 251 -0.73 -22.76 18.11
CA LYS A 251 -0.83 -22.55 19.55
C LYS A 251 0.36 -21.77 20.10
N ALA A 252 0.15 -21.12 21.23
CA ALA A 252 1.20 -20.48 21.99
C ALA A 252 0.99 -20.65 23.49
N LYS A 253 2.11 -20.61 24.20
CA LYS A 253 2.19 -20.42 25.63
C LYS A 253 2.85 -19.07 25.93
N MET A 254 2.25 -18.29 26.81
CA MET A 254 2.81 -17.02 27.31
C MET A 254 3.25 -17.18 28.75
N LEU A 255 4.48 -16.78 29.07
CA LEU A 255 4.98 -16.72 30.44
C LEU A 255 4.55 -15.40 31.09
N MET A 256 3.94 -15.47 32.27
CA MET A 256 3.33 -14.29 32.91
C MET A 256 4.34 -13.32 33.52
N ASN A 257 5.56 -13.78 33.82
CA ASN A 257 6.60 -12.96 34.46
C ASN A 257 7.19 -11.90 33.52
N ASN A 258 7.21 -12.15 32.21
CA ASN A 258 7.85 -11.27 31.24
C ASN A 258 7.10 -11.15 29.91
N GLY A 259 5.98 -11.86 29.73
CA GLY A 259 5.19 -11.87 28.50
C GLY A 259 5.84 -12.65 27.35
N SER A 260 6.93 -13.39 27.59
CA SER A 260 7.60 -14.17 26.55
C SER A 260 6.69 -15.24 25.99
N ILE A 261 6.74 -15.40 24.67
CA ILE A 261 5.93 -16.35 23.92
C ILE A 261 6.75 -17.56 23.54
N VAL A 262 6.19 -18.74 23.75
CA VAL A 262 6.66 -20.01 23.22
C VAL A 262 5.66 -20.47 22.15
N PRO A 263 6.03 -20.42 20.86
CA PRO A 263 5.18 -20.96 19.78
C PRO A 263 5.12 -22.49 19.85
N GLU A 264 3.92 -23.05 19.65
CA GLU A 264 3.63 -24.48 19.78
C GLU A 264 2.76 -24.97 18.61
N GLN A 265 2.92 -26.24 18.21
CA GLN A 265 2.17 -26.85 17.11
C GLN A 265 2.32 -26.09 15.78
N GLN A 266 3.47 -26.24 15.12
CA GLN A 266 3.71 -25.63 13.81
C GLN A 266 2.61 -26.03 12.82
N ALA A 267 2.00 -25.04 12.19
CA ALA A 267 0.93 -25.23 11.22
C ALA A 267 1.50 -25.72 9.89
N ALA A 268 0.95 -26.81 9.36
CA ALA A 268 1.38 -27.36 8.06
C ALA A 268 1.11 -26.38 6.91
N ASP A 269 -0.03 -25.69 6.94
CA ASP A 269 -0.44 -24.75 5.89
C ASP A 269 0.03 -23.31 6.13
N GLY A 270 0.74 -23.06 7.25
CA GLY A 270 1.05 -21.71 7.72
C GLY A 270 -0.18 -20.96 8.25
N GLY A 271 -0.04 -19.64 8.41
CA GLY A 271 -1.14 -18.74 8.76
C GLY A 271 -1.97 -18.43 7.52
N VAL A 272 -3.22 -18.89 7.51
CA VAL A 272 -4.14 -18.73 6.37
C VAL A 272 -4.51 -17.25 6.19
N VAL A 273 -4.48 -16.78 4.93
CA VAL A 273 -4.83 -15.41 4.55
C VAL A 273 -6.14 -15.42 3.77
N ASN A 274 -7.19 -14.80 4.32
CA ASN A 274 -8.52 -14.80 3.72
C ASN A 274 -8.87 -13.43 3.12
N PHE A 275 -9.41 -13.43 1.90
CA PHE A 275 -9.89 -12.24 1.22
C PHE A 275 -11.42 -12.25 1.20
N PRO A 276 -12.09 -11.47 2.07
CA PRO A 276 -13.55 -11.52 2.20
C PRO A 276 -14.28 -10.91 0.99
N VAL A 277 -13.62 -10.04 0.23
CA VAL A 277 -14.19 -9.36 -0.93
C VAL A 277 -13.30 -9.56 -2.15
N LEU A 278 -13.90 -10.14 -3.20
CA LEU A 278 -13.27 -10.39 -4.51
C LEU A 278 -14.04 -9.64 -5.62
N ASN A 279 -13.71 -9.92 -6.87
CA ASN A 279 -14.27 -9.29 -8.08
C ASN A 279 -13.92 -7.80 -8.21
N SER A 280 -12.73 -7.43 -7.75
CA SER A 280 -12.17 -6.08 -7.83
C SER A 280 -10.76 -6.13 -8.39
N LYS A 281 -10.29 -5.00 -8.95
CA LYS A 281 -8.88 -4.85 -9.36
C LYS A 281 -7.93 -4.84 -8.17
N SER A 282 -8.39 -4.39 -7.01
CA SER A 282 -7.64 -4.39 -5.77
C SER A 282 -8.46 -5.06 -4.68
N VAL A 283 -7.85 -6.01 -3.98
CA VAL A 283 -8.48 -6.78 -2.89
C VAL A 283 -7.58 -6.74 -1.65
N LYS A 284 -8.21 -6.76 -0.47
CA LYS A 284 -7.55 -6.71 0.83
C LYS A 284 -7.98 -7.94 1.64
N ALA A 285 -7.01 -8.56 2.31
CA ALA A 285 -7.28 -9.65 3.24
C ALA A 285 -7.80 -9.14 4.59
N ASP A 286 -8.46 -10.02 5.35
CA ASP A 286 -8.62 -9.83 6.79
C ASP A 286 -7.22 -9.75 7.44
N PRO A 287 -7.04 -8.97 8.53
CA PRO A 287 -5.76 -8.93 9.23
C PRO A 287 -5.34 -10.32 9.70
N VAL A 288 -4.10 -10.71 9.41
CA VAL A 288 -3.57 -12.02 9.78
C VAL A 288 -2.56 -11.87 10.89
N TYR A 289 -2.75 -12.61 11.99
CA TYR A 289 -1.79 -12.68 13.07
C TYR A 289 -0.86 -13.88 12.87
N ILE A 290 0.45 -13.64 12.99
CA ILE A 290 1.49 -14.64 12.78
C ILE A 290 2.20 -14.91 14.10
N ASN A 291 1.95 -16.10 14.64
CA ASN A 291 2.66 -16.66 15.79
C ASN A 291 3.93 -17.39 15.34
N THR A 292 5.05 -16.70 15.45
CA THR A 292 6.38 -17.24 15.14
C THR A 292 7.43 -16.51 15.98
N ASN A 293 8.58 -17.14 16.17
CA ASN A 293 9.80 -16.42 16.54
C ASN A 293 10.24 -15.50 15.41
N LYS A 294 11.16 -14.58 15.69
CA LYS A 294 11.77 -13.73 14.66
C LYS A 294 12.40 -14.58 13.56
N VAL A 295 12.03 -14.30 12.30
CA VAL A 295 12.51 -15.02 11.12
C VAL A 295 12.92 -14.04 10.02
N ALA A 296 13.87 -14.47 9.18
CA ALA A 296 14.31 -13.75 7.98
C ALA A 296 14.00 -14.51 6.68
N ASN A 297 13.48 -15.72 6.82
CA ASN A 297 13.17 -16.67 5.75
C ASN A 297 11.67 -17.00 5.71
N GLY A 298 10.81 -16.05 6.13
CA GLY A 298 9.37 -16.22 6.03
C GLY A 298 8.94 -16.36 4.57
N VAL A 299 7.86 -17.09 4.34
CA VAL A 299 7.36 -17.39 2.98
C VAL A 299 5.89 -17.03 2.89
N PHE A 300 5.53 -16.25 1.87
CA PHE A 300 4.14 -16.02 1.47
C PHE A 300 3.85 -16.79 0.19
N THR A 301 2.77 -17.56 0.17
CA THR A 301 2.37 -18.35 -1.00
C THR A 301 0.96 -18.02 -1.46
N ILE A 302 0.72 -18.11 -2.76
CA ILE A 302 -0.61 -18.20 -3.36
C ILE A 302 -0.61 -19.38 -4.32
N GLN A 303 -1.47 -20.37 -4.08
CA GLN A 303 -1.59 -21.51 -4.99
C GLN A 303 -2.21 -21.10 -6.32
N THR A 304 -3.26 -20.29 -6.32
CA THR A 304 -3.91 -19.83 -7.56
C THR A 304 -4.49 -18.43 -7.43
N ILE A 305 -4.26 -17.60 -8.45
CA ILE A 305 -4.99 -16.38 -8.74
C ILE A 305 -5.79 -16.61 -10.02
N LEU A 306 -7.11 -16.44 -9.98
CA LEU A 306 -7.92 -16.28 -11.18
C LEU A 306 -8.29 -14.82 -11.35
N MET A 307 -8.13 -14.35 -12.59
CA MET A 307 -8.51 -13.01 -12.98
C MET A 307 -9.31 -13.03 -14.26
N THR A 308 -10.31 -12.16 -14.35
CA THR A 308 -11.14 -12.06 -15.55
C THR A 308 -11.20 -10.63 -16.04
N HIS A 309 -11.36 -10.53 -17.35
CA HIS A 309 -11.65 -9.29 -18.04
C HIS A 309 -12.91 -9.52 -18.87
N GLN A 310 -14.03 -8.90 -18.46
CA GLN A 310 -15.32 -9.08 -19.14
C GLN A 310 -15.69 -10.58 -19.28
N ASN A 311 -16.05 -11.01 -20.49
CA ASN A 311 -16.42 -12.39 -20.82
C ASN A 311 -15.23 -13.19 -21.39
N ASP A 312 -14.00 -12.69 -21.24
CA ASP A 312 -12.81 -13.38 -21.75
C ASP A 312 -12.51 -14.62 -20.91
N THR A 313 -11.74 -15.54 -21.49
CA THR A 313 -11.22 -16.70 -20.75
C THR A 313 -10.34 -16.23 -19.59
N PRO A 314 -10.58 -16.70 -18.35
CA PRO A 314 -9.81 -16.28 -17.19
C PRO A 314 -8.29 -16.44 -17.38
N VAL A 315 -7.53 -15.52 -16.79
CA VAL A 315 -6.08 -15.71 -16.55
C VAL A 315 -5.94 -16.49 -15.26
N SER A 316 -5.21 -17.60 -15.30
CA SER A 316 -4.82 -18.36 -14.12
C SER A 316 -3.32 -18.21 -13.91
N LEU A 317 -2.92 -17.72 -12.73
CA LEU A 317 -1.54 -17.71 -12.26
C LEU A 317 -1.44 -18.70 -11.11
N GLN A 318 -0.42 -19.54 -11.10
CA GLN A 318 -0.31 -20.64 -10.14
C GLN A 318 1.03 -20.62 -9.42
N ASN A 319 1.07 -21.23 -8.24
CA ASN A 319 2.29 -21.53 -7.47
C ASN A 319 3.18 -20.30 -7.25
N ILE A 320 2.58 -19.20 -6.81
CA ILE A 320 3.29 -17.97 -6.49
C ILE A 320 3.91 -18.12 -5.12
N THR A 321 5.20 -17.80 -5.00
CA THR A 321 5.95 -17.86 -3.74
C THR A 321 6.83 -16.63 -3.62
N LEU A 322 6.72 -15.93 -2.49
CA LEU A 322 7.61 -14.86 -2.06
C LEU A 322 8.40 -15.39 -0.86
N ASN A 323 9.71 -15.46 -0.98
CA ASN A 323 10.60 -16.01 0.06
C ASN A 323 11.18 -14.90 0.93
N ASP A 324 12.02 -15.22 1.90
CA ASP A 324 12.89 -14.26 2.61
C ASP A 324 12.15 -13.06 3.23
N LEU A 325 10.91 -13.27 3.68
CA LEU A 325 10.15 -12.28 4.43
C LEU A 325 10.71 -12.17 5.85
N ASN A 326 11.08 -10.95 6.24
CA ASN A 326 11.50 -10.63 7.59
C ASN A 326 10.29 -10.35 8.46
N ILE A 327 10.04 -11.21 9.43
CA ILE A 327 8.91 -11.09 10.36
C ILE A 327 9.47 -11.06 11.79
N THR A 328 9.29 -9.93 12.45
CA THR A 328 9.61 -9.75 13.88
C THR A 328 8.31 -9.78 14.69
N PRO A 329 8.24 -10.58 15.78
CA PRO A 329 7.07 -10.64 16.67
C PRO A 329 6.65 -9.26 17.15
N GLY A 330 5.34 -9.07 17.31
CA GLY A 330 4.76 -7.82 17.82
C GLY A 330 4.81 -6.63 16.85
N VAL A 331 5.31 -6.79 15.63
CA VAL A 331 5.33 -5.73 14.60
C VAL A 331 4.14 -5.87 13.66
N ARG A 332 3.55 -4.74 13.26
CA ARG A 332 2.53 -4.69 12.20
C ARG A 332 3.20 -4.40 10.86
N TYR A 333 2.85 -5.17 9.83
CA TYR A 333 3.33 -4.99 8.47
C TYR A 333 2.19 -4.79 7.48
N ASN A 334 2.49 -4.10 6.39
CA ASN A 334 1.70 -4.11 5.17
C ASN A 334 2.49 -4.89 4.09
N LEU A 335 1.90 -5.96 3.56
CA LEU A 335 2.40 -6.68 2.39
C LEU A 335 1.57 -6.27 1.17
N LYS A 336 2.13 -5.42 0.31
CA LYS A 336 1.48 -4.96 -0.92
C LYS A 336 2.03 -5.74 -2.11
N ILE A 337 1.18 -6.49 -2.80
CA ILE A 337 1.54 -7.29 -3.95
C ILE A 337 0.85 -6.68 -5.18
N SER A 338 1.64 -6.22 -6.13
CA SER A 338 1.16 -5.53 -7.33
C SER A 338 1.43 -6.40 -8.56
N LEU A 339 0.37 -6.74 -9.30
CA LEU A 339 0.47 -7.38 -10.59
C LEU A 339 0.65 -6.32 -11.67
N GLN A 340 1.82 -6.36 -12.32
CA GLN A 340 2.22 -5.36 -13.29
C GLN A 340 2.44 -6.00 -14.66
N PRO A 341 2.08 -5.29 -15.75
CA PRO A 341 2.49 -5.67 -17.09
C PRO A 341 4.01 -5.83 -17.18
N ASN A 342 4.43 -6.88 -17.87
CA ASN A 342 5.81 -7.07 -18.30
C ASN A 342 5.98 -6.45 -19.70
N ASP A 343 6.05 -5.11 -19.73
CA ASP A 343 6.26 -4.34 -20.95
C ASP A 343 7.62 -4.71 -21.56
N LYS A 344 7.66 -4.94 -22.88
CA LYS A 344 8.84 -5.45 -23.58
C LYS A 344 8.79 -5.18 -25.08
N TYR A 345 9.95 -5.18 -25.73
CA TYR A 345 10.02 -5.32 -27.19
C TYR A 345 9.80 -6.78 -27.59
N LEU A 346 9.12 -6.99 -28.72
CA LEU A 346 8.85 -8.32 -29.26
C LEU A 346 8.67 -8.29 -30.78
N SER A 347 8.72 -9.46 -31.41
CA SER A 347 8.17 -9.65 -32.75
C SER A 347 6.78 -10.26 -32.61
N TYR A 348 5.79 -9.69 -33.28
CA TYR A 348 4.43 -10.24 -33.29
C TYR A 348 3.95 -10.30 -34.74
N ARG A 349 3.60 -11.51 -35.20
CA ARG A 349 3.06 -11.76 -36.55
C ARG A 349 3.88 -11.11 -37.68
N GLY A 350 5.22 -11.16 -37.57
CA GLY A 350 6.13 -10.64 -38.58
C GLY A 350 6.46 -9.14 -38.49
N TYR A 351 5.98 -8.43 -37.47
CA TYR A 351 6.26 -6.99 -37.28
C TYR A 351 7.06 -6.74 -36.01
N GLN A 352 7.89 -5.69 -36.04
CA GLN A 352 8.48 -5.13 -34.82
C GLN A 352 7.36 -4.54 -33.96
N ALA A 353 7.24 -5.06 -32.75
CA ALA A 353 6.16 -4.74 -31.85
C ALA A 353 6.69 -4.38 -30.46
N VAL A 354 5.82 -3.76 -29.67
CA VAL A 354 6.09 -3.43 -28.28
C VAL A 354 4.85 -3.73 -27.45
N ARG A 355 5.07 -4.38 -26.30
CA ARG A 355 4.06 -4.50 -25.26
C ARG A 355 4.18 -3.27 -24.37
N LEU A 356 3.13 -2.46 -24.35
CA LEU A 356 3.00 -1.28 -23.48
C LEU A 356 1.66 -1.33 -22.77
N SER A 357 1.68 -1.19 -21.44
CA SER A 357 0.48 -1.30 -20.61
C SER A 357 -0.27 -2.62 -20.81
N GLY A 358 0.49 -3.70 -21.03
CA GLY A 358 -0.04 -5.04 -21.27
C GLY A 358 -0.67 -5.26 -22.66
N MET A 359 -0.61 -4.29 -23.58
CA MET A 359 -1.12 -4.42 -24.94
C MET A 359 -0.01 -4.44 -25.98
N ILE A 360 -0.18 -5.22 -27.04
CA ILE A 360 0.80 -5.34 -28.13
C ILE A 360 0.49 -4.34 -29.26
N TRP A 361 1.44 -3.42 -29.51
CA TRP A 361 1.38 -2.37 -30.53
C TRP A 361 2.45 -2.57 -31.59
N MET A 362 2.16 -2.20 -32.84
CA MET A 362 3.21 -2.04 -33.86
C MET A 362 4.14 -0.87 -33.50
N ARG A 363 5.44 -1.03 -33.75
CA ARG A 363 6.41 0.05 -33.53
C ARG A 363 6.55 1.02 -34.70
N HIS A 364 5.96 0.70 -35.86
CA HIS A 364 5.89 1.60 -37.01
C HIS A 364 4.45 2.04 -37.31
N ASN A 365 4.29 3.24 -37.89
CA ASN A 365 3.02 3.59 -38.53
C ASN A 365 2.83 2.69 -39.75
N LEU A 366 1.58 2.36 -40.08
CA LEU A 366 1.27 1.57 -41.26
C LEU A 366 1.75 2.32 -42.52
N GLY A 367 2.41 1.61 -43.45
CA GLY A 367 3.02 2.19 -44.66
C GLY A 367 4.44 2.74 -44.48
N ALA A 368 5.03 2.65 -43.28
CA ALA A 368 6.42 3.03 -43.03
C ALA A 368 7.42 1.96 -43.53
N ASP A 369 8.68 2.37 -43.68
CA ASP A 369 9.80 1.45 -43.88
C ASP A 369 10.09 0.67 -42.60
N LEU A 370 9.82 -0.63 -42.64
CA LEU A 370 9.98 -1.54 -41.49
C LEU A 370 11.45 -1.87 -41.17
N MET A 371 12.40 -1.47 -42.03
CA MET A 371 13.84 -1.63 -41.76
C MET A 371 14.44 -0.42 -41.05
N ALA A 372 13.75 0.73 -41.07
CA ALA A 372 14.17 1.91 -40.33
C ALA A 372 13.95 1.73 -38.83
N ASP A 373 14.82 2.31 -38.00
CA ASP A 373 14.65 2.28 -36.55
C ASP A 373 13.35 3.04 -36.16
N PRO A 374 12.35 2.35 -35.57
CA PRO A 374 11.08 2.98 -35.22
C PRO A 374 11.19 4.07 -34.15
N ASP A 375 12.30 4.14 -33.40
CA ASP A 375 12.51 5.12 -32.34
C ASP A 375 13.42 6.30 -32.72
N ILE A 376 13.79 6.41 -34.00
CA ILE A 376 14.53 7.56 -34.54
C ILE A 376 13.61 8.35 -35.49
N PRO A 377 13.17 9.57 -35.11
CA PRO A 377 12.35 10.41 -35.97
C PRO A 377 12.99 10.66 -37.33
N ALA A 378 12.32 10.19 -38.38
CA ALA A 378 12.78 10.27 -39.76
C ALA A 378 11.60 10.13 -40.73
N GLN A 379 11.79 10.53 -42.00
CA GLN A 379 10.76 10.43 -43.03
C GLN A 379 10.23 8.99 -43.19
N GLN A 380 11.14 8.03 -43.05
CA GLN A 380 10.94 6.60 -43.23
C GLN A 380 9.89 6.02 -42.28
N ILE A 381 9.72 6.59 -41.08
CA ILE A 381 8.83 6.04 -40.04
C ILE A 381 7.47 6.72 -39.95
N ASN A 382 7.22 7.77 -40.75
CA ASN A 382 5.96 8.53 -40.73
C ASN A 382 4.74 7.72 -41.17
N GLY A 383 4.93 6.77 -42.10
CA GLY A 383 3.87 5.96 -42.68
C GLY A 383 2.90 6.73 -43.59
N ASP A 384 1.84 6.03 -43.98
CA ASP A 384 0.82 6.53 -44.90
C ASP A 384 -0.32 7.26 -44.18
N TYR A 385 -1.07 8.07 -44.93
CA TYR A 385 -2.22 8.82 -44.44
C TYR A 385 -3.52 8.15 -44.92
N TYR A 386 -4.35 7.75 -43.97
CA TYR A 386 -5.64 7.09 -44.23
C TYR A 386 -6.79 8.00 -43.82
N GLN A 387 -7.81 8.07 -44.66
CA GLN A 387 -9.11 8.66 -44.29
C GLN A 387 -9.92 7.64 -43.49
N PHE A 388 -10.79 8.11 -42.60
CA PHE A 388 -11.56 7.23 -41.74
C PHE A 388 -12.41 6.25 -42.55
N GLY A 389 -12.37 4.97 -42.18
CA GLY A 389 -13.18 3.91 -42.79
C GLY A 389 -12.70 3.43 -44.17
N LYS A 390 -11.53 3.86 -44.65
CA LYS A 390 -10.98 3.46 -45.96
C LYS A 390 -9.83 2.45 -45.81
N LYS A 391 -9.77 1.48 -46.72
CA LYS A 391 -8.71 0.44 -46.79
C LYS A 391 -7.41 0.96 -47.41
N THR A 392 -7.53 1.82 -48.41
CA THR A 392 -6.40 2.36 -49.18
C THR A 392 -5.94 3.69 -48.61
N ALA A 393 -4.63 3.92 -48.60
CA ALA A 393 -4.06 5.21 -48.22
C ALA A 393 -4.49 6.31 -49.19
N ALA A 394 -4.78 7.50 -48.68
CA ALA A 394 -5.12 8.69 -49.46
C ALA A 394 -3.86 9.50 -49.85
N ALA A 395 -2.79 9.38 -49.07
CA ALA A 395 -1.48 9.98 -49.34
C ALA A 395 -0.37 9.20 -48.60
N ASN A 396 0.89 9.46 -48.95
CA ASN A 396 2.06 8.90 -48.28
C ASN A 396 3.13 9.98 -48.01
N VAL A 397 4.29 9.55 -47.49
CA VAL A 397 5.41 10.45 -47.13
C VAL A 397 6.05 11.17 -48.32
N THR A 398 5.82 10.69 -49.55
CA THR A 398 6.33 11.28 -50.80
C THR A 398 5.30 12.16 -51.51
N THR A 399 4.03 12.10 -51.11
CA THR A 399 2.98 12.95 -51.68
C THR A 399 3.29 14.43 -51.40
N PRO A 400 3.27 15.33 -52.42
CA PRO A 400 3.50 16.76 -52.23
C PRO A 400 2.61 17.40 -51.17
N ALA A 401 3.06 18.50 -50.57
CA ALA A 401 2.36 19.14 -49.45
C ALA A 401 1.11 19.93 -49.85
N ASN A 402 0.99 20.32 -51.12
CA ASN A 402 -0.16 21.04 -51.67
C ASN A 402 -1.43 20.19 -51.69
N SER A 403 -2.54 20.83 -52.08
CA SER A 403 -3.83 20.18 -52.27
C SER A 403 -3.75 19.03 -53.29
N ILE A 404 -4.53 17.99 -53.03
CA ILE A 404 -4.62 16.77 -53.82
C ILE A 404 -5.89 16.84 -54.67
N SER A 405 -5.74 16.74 -55.99
CA SER A 405 -6.87 16.76 -56.90
C SER A 405 -7.82 15.59 -56.62
N LYS A 406 -9.14 15.84 -56.63
CA LYS A 406 -10.19 14.86 -56.34
C LYS A 406 -10.08 14.22 -54.94
N TRP A 407 -9.71 15.02 -53.94
CA TRP A 407 -9.77 14.59 -52.54
C TRP A 407 -11.17 14.05 -52.20
N ASP A 408 -11.23 12.84 -51.64
CA ASP A 408 -12.50 12.20 -51.30
C ASP A 408 -13.10 12.85 -50.04
N ILE A 409 -14.16 13.63 -50.23
CA ILE A 409 -14.88 14.29 -49.12
C ILE A 409 -16.08 13.46 -48.61
N SER A 410 -16.27 12.23 -49.12
CA SER A 410 -17.35 11.35 -48.68
C SER A 410 -17.07 10.76 -47.29
N SER A 411 -18.09 10.75 -46.44
CA SER A 411 -17.98 10.17 -45.10
C SER A 411 -18.23 8.67 -45.14
N ALA A 412 -17.28 7.88 -44.65
CA ALA A 412 -17.47 6.43 -44.49
C ALA A 412 -18.45 6.11 -43.34
N PRO A 413 -19.11 4.93 -43.35
CA PRO A 413 -19.91 4.44 -42.23
C PRO A 413 -19.13 4.40 -40.90
N ASN A 414 -19.84 4.52 -39.77
CA ASN A 414 -19.23 4.52 -38.44
C ASN A 414 -18.54 3.18 -38.09
N ASP A 415 -19.13 2.08 -38.50
CA ASP A 415 -18.66 0.72 -38.33
C ASP A 415 -17.66 0.28 -39.41
N ALA A 416 -17.23 1.21 -40.28
CA ALA A 416 -16.42 0.87 -41.44
C ALA A 416 -15.14 0.10 -41.09
N TRP A 417 -14.44 0.43 -40.00
CA TRP A 417 -13.24 -0.27 -39.52
C TRP A 417 -13.50 -1.26 -38.37
N ASN A 418 -14.61 -1.12 -37.66
CA ASN A 418 -14.94 -1.93 -36.49
C ASN A 418 -16.44 -2.24 -36.48
N SER A 419 -16.79 -3.50 -36.75
CA SER A 419 -18.17 -3.99 -36.65
C SER A 419 -18.55 -4.44 -35.24
N GLY A 420 -17.59 -4.39 -34.30
CA GLY A 420 -17.78 -4.72 -32.89
C GLY A 420 -18.10 -3.48 -32.06
N SER A 421 -17.83 -3.58 -30.75
CA SER A 421 -18.01 -2.48 -29.82
C SER A 421 -16.68 -1.76 -29.53
N PHE A 422 -16.73 -0.69 -28.73
CA PHE A 422 -15.53 -0.07 -28.18
C PHE A 422 -14.82 -0.93 -27.12
N LEU A 423 -15.51 -1.95 -26.57
CA LEU A 423 -14.96 -2.88 -25.57
C LEU A 423 -14.33 -4.11 -26.23
N VAL A 424 -14.97 -4.60 -27.28
CA VAL A 424 -14.56 -5.80 -28.04
C VAL A 424 -14.63 -5.42 -29.52
N ALA A 425 -13.50 -4.97 -30.06
CA ALA A 425 -13.40 -4.55 -31.45
C ALA A 425 -13.31 -5.77 -32.38
N VAL A 426 -14.03 -5.70 -33.49
CA VAL A 426 -14.03 -6.71 -34.56
C VAL A 426 -13.58 -6.05 -35.84
N LYS A 427 -12.40 -6.44 -36.31
CA LYS A 427 -11.79 -5.93 -37.55
C LYS A 427 -12.68 -6.22 -38.76
N THR A 428 -12.88 -5.24 -39.63
CA THR A 428 -13.60 -5.39 -40.91
C THR A 428 -12.64 -5.48 -42.10
N ALA A 429 -13.18 -5.70 -43.31
CA ALA A 429 -12.41 -5.66 -44.55
C ALA A 429 -11.82 -4.27 -44.88
N ASN A 430 -12.42 -3.18 -44.38
CA ASN A 430 -11.90 -1.83 -44.64
C ASN A 430 -10.77 -1.42 -43.70
N ASP A 431 -10.56 -2.14 -42.58
CA ASP A 431 -9.47 -1.86 -41.65
C ASP A 431 -8.11 -2.10 -42.38
N PRO A 432 -7.26 -1.07 -42.55
CA PRO A 432 -6.02 -1.17 -43.30
C PRO A 432 -4.94 -2.03 -42.66
N CYS A 433 -4.99 -2.29 -41.37
CA CYS A 433 -3.97 -3.10 -40.69
C CYS A 433 -3.88 -4.51 -41.30
N PRO A 434 -2.70 -5.15 -41.23
CA PRO A 434 -2.49 -6.51 -41.75
C PRO A 434 -3.17 -7.58 -40.88
N ASP A 435 -3.08 -8.84 -41.30
CA ASP A 435 -3.69 -9.97 -40.58
C ASP A 435 -3.14 -10.13 -39.17
N GLY A 436 -4.05 -10.34 -38.22
CA GLY A 436 -3.76 -10.37 -36.79
C GLY A 436 -3.47 -9.00 -36.15
N TRP A 437 -3.69 -7.93 -36.90
CA TRP A 437 -3.63 -6.54 -36.45
C TRP A 437 -4.90 -5.79 -36.82
N ARG A 438 -5.24 -4.75 -36.06
CA ARG A 438 -6.39 -3.87 -36.32
C ARG A 438 -6.10 -2.45 -35.84
N LEU A 439 -6.99 -1.52 -36.18
CA LEU A 439 -6.97 -0.22 -35.52
C LEU A 439 -7.35 -0.33 -34.04
N PRO A 440 -6.74 0.52 -33.19
CA PRO A 440 -7.04 0.55 -31.76
C PRO A 440 -8.36 1.26 -31.48
N THR A 441 -8.99 0.91 -30.38
CA THR A 441 -10.16 1.61 -29.82
C THR A 441 -9.71 2.74 -28.88
N ASN A 442 -10.61 3.67 -28.55
CA ASN A 442 -10.34 4.72 -27.56
C ASN A 442 -9.95 4.15 -26.20
N ARG A 443 -10.49 2.99 -25.85
CA ARG A 443 -10.19 2.30 -24.59
C ARG A 443 -8.74 1.86 -24.53
N GLU A 444 -8.24 1.28 -25.61
CA GLU A 444 -6.85 0.83 -25.73
C GLU A 444 -5.89 2.01 -25.78
N ILE A 445 -6.24 3.04 -26.54
CA ILE A 445 -5.46 4.28 -26.55
C ILE A 445 -5.42 4.91 -25.15
N ASN A 446 -6.51 4.91 -24.39
CA ASN A 446 -6.55 5.45 -23.02
C ASN A 446 -5.63 4.67 -22.07
N ALA A 447 -5.59 3.35 -22.21
CA ALA A 447 -4.68 2.53 -21.41
C ALA A 447 -3.21 2.78 -21.79
N LEU A 448 -2.90 2.89 -23.09
CA LEU A 448 -1.57 3.29 -23.56
C LEU A 448 -1.18 4.67 -23.00
N ASP A 449 -2.10 5.62 -23.05
CA ASP A 449 -1.92 6.99 -22.60
C ASP A 449 -1.65 7.08 -21.08
N LYS A 450 -2.32 6.26 -20.28
CA LYS A 450 -2.16 6.19 -18.81
C LYS A 450 -0.92 5.42 -18.36
N GLY A 451 -0.55 4.35 -19.07
CA GLY A 451 0.61 3.54 -18.71
C GLY A 451 1.90 3.97 -19.40
N THR A 452 1.94 5.19 -19.96
CA THR A 452 3.17 5.77 -20.51
C THR A 452 3.42 7.20 -20.05
N ASN A 453 4.69 7.47 -19.71
CA ASN A 453 5.23 8.82 -19.60
C ASN A 453 5.54 9.36 -21.01
N LYS A 454 5.37 10.66 -21.20
CA LYS A 454 5.48 11.29 -22.52
C LYS A 454 6.61 12.31 -22.55
N SER A 455 7.46 12.22 -23.56
CA SER A 455 8.51 13.21 -23.85
C SER A 455 8.55 13.54 -25.33
N THR A 456 9.09 14.70 -25.69
CA THR A 456 9.24 15.12 -27.09
C THR A 456 10.68 14.87 -27.54
N ALA A 457 10.85 14.35 -28.74
CA ALA A 457 12.15 14.23 -29.41
C ALA A 457 12.19 15.16 -30.63
N GLY A 458 13.38 15.71 -30.94
CA GLY A 458 13.62 16.55 -32.12
C GLY A 458 13.17 18.00 -31.99
N THR A 459 13.12 18.70 -33.13
CA THR A 459 12.77 20.13 -33.20
C THR A 459 11.32 20.29 -33.63
N VAL A 460 10.47 20.75 -32.72
CA VAL A 460 9.05 21.00 -32.98
C VAL A 460 8.90 22.28 -33.78
N GLN A 461 8.41 22.15 -35.01
CA GLN A 461 8.14 23.26 -35.91
C GLN A 461 7.27 22.79 -37.08
N ASN A 462 6.21 23.53 -37.40
CA ASN A 462 5.38 23.26 -38.57
C ASN A 462 6.19 23.46 -39.86
N SER A 463 6.50 22.38 -40.53
CA SER A 463 7.09 22.40 -41.86
C SER A 463 6.83 21.10 -42.59
N ALA A 464 6.48 21.19 -43.87
CA ALA A 464 6.28 20.04 -44.75
C ALA A 464 7.53 19.14 -44.88
N THR A 465 8.71 19.66 -44.56
CA THR A 465 9.99 18.91 -44.60
C THR A 465 10.52 18.52 -43.22
N ASN A 466 9.80 18.85 -42.13
CA ASN A 466 10.24 18.49 -40.79
C ASN A 466 9.83 17.05 -40.43
N TYR A 467 10.81 16.15 -40.44
CA TYR A 467 10.66 14.76 -40.00
C TYR A 467 11.39 14.46 -38.69
N SER A 468 11.96 15.49 -38.06
CA SER A 468 12.81 15.32 -36.89
C SER A 468 12.03 15.19 -35.58
N ALA A 469 10.77 15.62 -35.55
CA ALA A 469 9.99 15.71 -34.32
C ALA A 469 9.06 14.49 -34.09
N ALA A 470 8.96 14.06 -32.84
CA ALA A 470 8.08 12.98 -32.43
C ALA A 470 7.67 13.08 -30.95
N LYS A 471 6.60 12.36 -30.59
CA LYS A 471 6.29 12.02 -29.19
C LYS A 471 6.85 10.64 -28.86
N VAL A 472 7.57 10.54 -27.76
CA VAL A 472 8.07 9.28 -27.21
C VAL A 472 7.21 8.89 -26.01
N LEU A 473 6.61 7.70 -26.11
CA LEU A 473 5.79 7.08 -25.07
C LEU A 473 6.63 6.04 -24.35
N THR A 474 7.05 6.31 -23.11
CA THR A 474 7.91 5.43 -22.31
C THR A 474 7.08 4.71 -21.25
N SER A 475 7.25 3.40 -21.09
CA SER A 475 6.51 2.62 -20.09
C SER A 475 6.74 3.16 -18.67
N VAL A 476 5.67 3.17 -17.87
CA VAL A 476 5.76 3.45 -16.43
C VAL A 476 6.27 2.24 -15.61
N PHE A 477 6.30 1.05 -16.21
CA PHE A 477 6.72 -0.21 -15.57
C PHE A 477 8.16 -0.61 -15.91
N ASP A 478 8.68 -0.12 -17.04
CA ASP A 478 10.06 -0.29 -17.48
C ASP A 478 10.51 0.90 -18.37
N PRO A 479 11.29 1.85 -17.82
CA PRO A 479 11.73 3.03 -18.57
C PRO A 479 12.60 2.74 -19.80
N SER A 480 13.11 1.51 -19.96
CA SER A 480 13.86 1.10 -21.16
C SER A 480 12.95 0.77 -22.36
N ILE A 481 11.65 0.58 -22.13
CA ILE A 481 10.67 0.23 -23.14
C ILE A 481 9.87 1.46 -23.57
N LYS A 482 9.86 1.73 -24.87
CA LYS A 482 9.18 2.90 -25.45
C LYS A 482 8.58 2.65 -26.83
N MET A 483 7.69 3.53 -27.24
CA MET A 483 7.16 3.64 -28.59
C MET A 483 7.22 5.10 -29.06
N THR A 484 7.75 5.32 -30.25
CA THR A 484 7.85 6.66 -30.85
C THR A 484 6.73 6.89 -31.86
N ILE A 485 6.02 8.01 -31.70
CA ILE A 485 4.95 8.48 -32.57
C ILE A 485 5.43 9.74 -33.29
N PRO A 486 5.78 9.65 -34.60
CA PRO A 486 6.23 10.81 -35.36
C PRO A 486 5.18 11.91 -35.41
N PHE A 487 5.62 13.17 -35.42
CA PHE A 487 4.77 14.31 -35.72
C PHE A 487 4.53 14.42 -37.22
N SER A 488 3.83 13.43 -37.77
CA SER A 488 3.59 13.30 -39.21
C SER A 488 2.63 14.35 -39.77
N GLY A 489 1.92 15.10 -38.94
CA GLY A 489 0.88 16.02 -39.36
C GLY A 489 -0.36 15.29 -39.90
N TYR A 490 -1.16 15.99 -40.70
CA TYR A 490 -2.39 15.47 -41.28
C TYR A 490 -2.69 16.08 -42.64
N ARG A 491 -3.57 15.44 -43.41
CA ARG A 491 -4.09 15.93 -44.69
C ARG A 491 -5.48 16.52 -44.47
N SER A 492 -5.66 17.78 -44.84
CA SER A 492 -6.90 18.54 -44.62
C SER A 492 -8.12 17.83 -45.20
N ALA A 493 -9.22 17.87 -44.45
CA ALA A 493 -10.52 17.32 -44.85
C ALA A 493 -11.11 17.96 -46.13
N SER A 494 -10.69 19.18 -46.46
CA SER A 494 -11.22 19.95 -47.60
C SER A 494 -10.64 19.53 -48.94
N ASP A 495 -9.33 19.30 -48.98
CA ASP A 495 -8.56 19.24 -50.24
C ASP A 495 -7.27 18.41 -50.13
N GLY A 496 -7.00 17.76 -49.00
CA GLY A 496 -5.80 16.97 -48.79
C GLY A 496 -4.49 17.76 -48.62
N THR A 497 -4.54 19.08 -48.43
CA THR A 497 -3.34 19.87 -48.12
C THR A 497 -2.68 19.37 -46.83
N LEU A 498 -1.36 19.21 -46.82
CA LEU A 498 -0.60 18.78 -45.63
C LEU A 498 -0.49 19.91 -44.62
N LEU A 499 -0.83 19.61 -43.36
CA LEU A 499 -0.82 20.55 -42.25
C LEU A 499 -0.11 19.97 -41.02
N SER A 500 0.50 20.84 -40.21
CA SER A 500 1.07 20.55 -38.89
C SER A 500 2.12 19.43 -38.82
N ARG A 501 2.81 19.15 -39.93
CA ARG A 501 3.96 18.23 -39.92
C ARG A 501 5.08 18.86 -39.09
N GLY A 502 5.64 18.08 -38.16
CA GLY A 502 6.62 18.54 -37.19
C GLY A 502 6.02 19.12 -35.89
N GLU A 503 4.68 19.19 -35.77
CA GLU A 503 3.99 19.70 -34.57
C GLU A 503 2.89 18.79 -34.02
N ARG A 504 2.25 18.00 -34.89
CA ARG A 504 1.13 17.12 -34.54
C ARG A 504 1.44 15.69 -34.94
N GLY A 505 1.33 14.77 -33.99
CA GLY A 505 1.33 13.33 -34.23
C GLY A 505 0.03 12.68 -33.79
N GLY A 506 0.03 11.35 -33.84
CA GLY A 506 -1.11 10.53 -33.42
C GLY A 506 -1.70 9.73 -34.57
N PHE A 507 -2.90 9.17 -34.35
CA PHE A 507 -3.52 8.24 -35.28
C PHE A 507 -5.02 8.07 -35.02
N TRP A 508 -5.72 7.45 -35.97
CA TRP A 508 -7.14 7.15 -35.85
C TRP A 508 -7.44 6.13 -34.74
N SER A 509 -8.62 6.30 -34.14
CA SER A 509 -9.31 5.28 -33.38
C SER A 509 -10.37 4.59 -34.24
N ALA A 510 -10.53 3.28 -34.04
CA ALA A 510 -11.64 2.50 -34.57
C ALA A 510 -12.97 2.74 -33.83
N THR A 511 -12.99 3.60 -32.81
CA THR A 511 -14.21 3.96 -32.08
C THR A 511 -14.99 5.02 -32.87
N PRO A 512 -16.22 4.75 -33.32
CA PRO A 512 -17.00 5.72 -34.06
C PRO A 512 -17.47 6.89 -33.21
N ASN A 513 -17.84 8.00 -33.86
CA ASN A 513 -18.66 9.04 -33.24
C ASN A 513 -20.15 8.68 -33.41
N PHE A 514 -20.79 8.23 -32.33
CA PHE A 514 -22.21 7.89 -32.35
C PHE A 514 -23.14 9.10 -32.50
N GLY A 515 -22.66 10.31 -32.19
CA GLY A 515 -23.43 11.55 -32.28
C GLY A 515 -23.25 12.33 -33.58
N ASN A 516 -22.27 11.98 -34.43
CA ASN A 516 -22.02 12.67 -35.69
C ASN A 516 -21.46 11.71 -36.76
N THR A 517 -22.20 11.55 -37.87
CA THR A 517 -21.84 10.63 -38.95
C THR A 517 -20.68 11.11 -39.83
N THR A 518 -20.31 12.38 -39.76
CA THR A 518 -19.23 13.01 -40.56
C THR A 518 -17.90 13.06 -39.83
N GLN A 519 -17.87 12.73 -38.53
CA GLN A 519 -16.69 12.81 -37.69
C GLN A 519 -16.33 11.45 -37.09
N ALA A 520 -15.06 11.29 -36.72
CA ALA A 520 -14.56 10.14 -35.99
C ALA A 520 -13.50 10.58 -34.97
N VAL A 521 -13.09 9.67 -34.10
CA VAL A 521 -12.12 9.97 -33.04
C VAL A 521 -10.71 9.78 -33.55
N GLN A 522 -9.87 10.79 -33.36
CA GLN A 522 -8.42 10.66 -33.47
C GLN A 522 -7.80 10.77 -32.10
N TRP A 523 -6.67 10.11 -31.91
CA TRP A 523 -5.76 10.45 -30.83
C TRP A 523 -4.72 11.43 -31.36
N ALA A 524 -4.62 12.62 -30.77
CA ALA A 524 -3.71 13.67 -31.22
C ALA A 524 -2.68 14.00 -30.13
N LEU A 525 -1.41 14.13 -30.53
CA LEU A 525 -0.29 14.45 -29.66
C LEU A 525 0.41 15.72 -30.13
N TYR A 526 0.68 16.64 -29.20
CA TYR A 526 1.35 17.93 -29.42
C TYR A 526 2.53 18.12 -28.46
N GLU A 527 3.37 19.14 -28.66
CA GLU A 527 4.48 19.47 -27.76
C GLU A 527 4.00 19.90 -26.36
N MET A 528 3.32 21.05 -26.26
CA MET A 528 2.71 21.54 -25.03
C MET A 528 1.25 21.09 -24.97
N HIS A 529 0.95 20.22 -24.00
CA HIS A 529 -0.31 19.49 -23.96
C HIS A 529 -1.30 20.17 -23.01
N PRO A 530 -2.44 20.69 -23.49
CA PRO A 530 -3.56 20.96 -22.59
C PRO A 530 -4.12 19.60 -22.12
N VAL A 531 -4.33 19.45 -20.82
CA VAL A 531 -4.60 18.17 -20.09
C VAL A 531 -5.92 17.49 -20.51
N ASN A 532 -6.69 18.09 -21.42
CA ASN A 532 -8.11 17.80 -21.64
C ASN A 532 -8.53 17.56 -23.10
N ASN A 533 -7.63 17.38 -24.08
CA ASN A 533 -8.06 17.15 -25.48
C ASN A 533 -7.23 16.11 -26.27
N ASN A 534 -6.98 14.93 -25.70
CA ASN A 534 -6.29 13.83 -26.40
C ASN A 534 -7.14 13.25 -27.55
N TYR A 535 -8.46 13.49 -27.54
CA TYR A 535 -9.43 12.84 -28.43
C TYR A 535 -10.30 13.84 -29.22
N PRO A 536 -9.72 14.65 -30.12
CA PRO A 536 -10.52 15.54 -30.96
C PRO A 536 -11.44 14.73 -31.90
N TRP A 537 -12.63 15.28 -32.13
CA TRP A 537 -13.48 14.87 -33.24
C TRP A 537 -12.90 15.44 -34.53
N ALA A 538 -12.49 14.57 -35.45
CA ALA A 538 -11.97 14.96 -36.75
C ALA A 538 -12.94 14.54 -37.85
N THR A 539 -13.06 15.36 -38.89
CA THR A 539 -13.84 15.02 -40.07
C THR A 539 -13.28 13.76 -40.73
N LYS A 540 -14.14 12.83 -41.13
CA LYS A 540 -13.72 11.53 -41.69
C LYS A 540 -12.92 11.63 -42.98
N SER A 541 -13.06 12.73 -43.73
CA SER A 541 -12.26 13.03 -44.92
C SER A 541 -10.87 13.61 -44.60
N GLU A 542 -10.55 13.95 -43.34
CA GLU A 542 -9.17 14.19 -42.92
C GLU A 542 -8.38 12.88 -43.08
N ALA A 543 -7.08 12.95 -43.40
CA ALA A 543 -6.23 11.76 -43.38
C ALA A 543 -5.06 11.93 -42.40
N VAL A 544 -4.89 10.95 -41.52
CA VAL A 544 -3.79 10.86 -40.55
C VAL A 544 -3.14 9.48 -40.63
N SER A 545 -1.99 9.34 -39.98
CA SER A 545 -1.33 8.04 -39.84
C SER A 545 -2.20 7.02 -39.10
N VAL A 546 -1.93 5.74 -39.36
CA VAL A 546 -2.52 4.61 -38.62
C VAL A 546 -1.44 3.88 -37.86
N ARG A 547 -1.72 3.55 -36.59
CA ARG A 547 -0.88 2.72 -35.74
C ARG A 547 -1.69 1.49 -35.33
N CYS A 548 -1.24 0.31 -35.72
CA CYS A 548 -1.99 -0.91 -35.48
C CYS A 548 -1.71 -1.50 -34.09
N ILE A 549 -2.74 -2.14 -33.52
CA ILE A 549 -2.69 -2.95 -32.30
C ILE A 549 -3.03 -4.39 -32.67
N ALA A 550 -2.52 -5.38 -31.92
CA ALA A 550 -2.87 -6.78 -32.18
C ALA A 550 -4.39 -6.99 -32.07
N THR A 551 -4.96 -7.90 -32.87
CA THR A 551 -6.41 -8.20 -32.86
C THR A 551 -6.88 -8.56 -31.46
N PHE A 552 -6.08 -9.38 -30.78
CA PHE A 552 -6.19 -9.70 -29.37
C PHE A 552 -4.98 -9.08 -28.66
N PRO A 553 -5.10 -7.84 -28.17
CA PRO A 553 -3.96 -7.09 -27.65
C PRO A 553 -3.40 -7.68 -26.35
N LEU A 554 -4.22 -8.48 -25.67
CA LEU A 554 -3.88 -9.24 -24.46
C LEU A 554 -3.46 -10.68 -24.78
N ASP A 555 -3.23 -11.03 -26.06
CA ASP A 555 -2.70 -12.33 -26.44
C ASP A 555 -1.43 -12.62 -25.63
N ARG A 556 -1.42 -13.85 -25.10
CA ARG A 556 -0.41 -14.41 -24.22
C ARG A 556 0.63 -15.15 -25.04
#